data_AF-A0A366WDM1-F1
#
_entry.id   AF-A0A366WDM1-F1
#
_cell.length_a   1.000
_cell.length_b   1.000
_cell.length_c   1.000
_cell.angle_alpha   90.00
_cell.angle_beta   90.00
_cell.angle_gamma   90.00
#
_symmetry.space_group_name_H-M   'P 1'
#
loop_
_entity.id
_entity.type
_entity.pdbx_description
1 polymer ?
#
loop_
_entity_poly.entity_id
_entity_poly.type
_entity_poly.pdbx_seq_one_letter_code
_entity_poly.pdbx_strand_id
1 'polypeptide(L)'
;MFDIGFWEIVLISVIGLVVLGPQRLPIAIRTVVKWVNTAKNMANSVKNEISQELELHEMNENMLKKSKQELEQLNPNLKASIDEMKQDVEQLTQPYKNNVDDIIKSVKETPTQSITNDSTPEKSSAQDK
;
A
#
# COMPACT_ATOMS: atom_id res chain seq x y z
N MET A 1 7.21 -4.09 29.18
CA MET A 1 8.48 -4.23 29.91
C MET A 1 9.46 -3.21 29.34
N PHE A 2 9.27 -1.97 29.76
CA PHE A 2 10.18 -0.85 29.54
C PHE A 2 10.25 -0.13 30.90
N ASP A 3 10.69 -0.87 31.91
CA ASP A 3 10.85 -0.37 33.28
C ASP A 3 12.14 0.45 33.40
N ILE A 4 12.40 1.33 32.43
CA ILE A 4 13.52 2.27 32.48
C ILE A 4 13.13 3.39 33.45
N GLY A 5 13.69 3.31 34.65
CA GLY A 5 13.58 4.33 35.67
C GLY A 5 14.44 5.55 35.37
N PHE A 6 14.18 6.65 36.08
CA PHE A 6 14.99 7.87 35.99
C PHE A 6 16.49 7.59 36.23
N TRP A 7 16.79 6.70 37.18
CA TRP A 7 18.17 6.31 37.50
C TRP A 7 18.90 5.62 36.35
N GLU A 8 18.22 4.81 35.55
CA GLU A 8 18.84 4.14 34.40
C GLU A 8 19.15 5.13 33.28
N ILE A 9 18.26 6.11 33.02
CA ILE A 9 18.52 7.18 32.06
C ILE A 9 19.77 7.98 32.47
N VAL A 10 19.90 8.33 33.76
CA VAL A 10 21.07 9.05 34.26
C VAL A 10 22.35 8.22 34.06
N LEU A 11 22.31 6.93 34.42
CA LEU A 11 23.47 6.04 34.26
C LEU A 11 23.90 5.92 32.79
N ILE A 12 22.95 5.68 31.88
CA ILE A 12 23.21 5.60 30.44
C ILE A 12 23.75 6.94 29.92
N SER A 13 23.21 8.07 30.39
CA SER A 13 23.70 9.40 30.02
C SER A 13 25.16 9.58 30.43
N VAL A 14 25.53 9.22 31.66
CA VAL A 14 26.92 9.28 32.13
C VAL A 14 27.83 8.41 31.27
N ILE A 15 27.44 7.15 31.01
CA ILE A 15 28.23 6.25 30.16
C ILE A 15 28.39 6.83 28.75
N GLY A 16 27.31 7.37 28.17
CA GLY A 16 27.33 8.02 26.86
C GLY A 16 28.26 9.23 26.83
N LEU A 17 28.26 10.05 27.89
CA LEU A 17 29.16 11.20 28.01
C LEU A 17 30.63 10.78 28.11
N VAL A 18 30.94 9.66 28.77
CA VAL A 18 32.32 9.15 28.89
C VAL A 18 32.81 8.55 27.58
N VAL A 19 31.99 7.71 26.93
CA VAL A 19 32.37 7.00 25.70
C VAL A 19 32.47 7.95 24.52
N LEU A 20 31.43 8.77 24.31
CA LEU A 20 31.31 9.63 23.14
C LEU A 20 31.88 11.03 23.41
N GLY A 21 31.91 11.46 24.68
CA GLY A 21 32.29 12.80 25.08
C GLY A 21 31.08 13.74 25.17
N PRO A 22 31.08 14.69 26.14
CA PRO A 22 29.97 15.63 26.35
C PRO A 22 29.70 16.54 25.15
N GLN A 23 30.72 16.78 24.34
CA GLN A 23 30.61 17.65 23.16
C GLN A 23 29.98 16.92 21.97
N ARG A 24 30.10 15.58 21.89
CA ARG A 24 29.73 14.80 20.69
C ARG A 24 28.36 14.12 20.83
N LEU A 25 27.95 13.76 22.05
CA LEU A 25 26.62 13.23 22.35
C LEU A 25 25.48 14.11 21.81
N PRO A 26 25.43 15.44 22.07
CA PRO A 26 24.35 16.28 21.55
C PRO A 26 24.35 16.35 20.02
N ILE A 27 25.53 16.27 19.38
CA ILE A 27 25.67 16.28 17.91
C ILE A 27 25.11 14.97 17.33
N ALA A 28 25.38 13.83 17.97
CA ALA A 28 24.85 12.52 17.56
C ALA A 28 23.32 12.47 17.68
N ILE A 29 22.75 12.92 18.80
CA ILE A 29 21.28 13.01 18.96
C ILE A 29 20.67 13.88 17.86
N ARG A 30 21.22 15.07 17.61
CA ARG A 30 20.72 15.96 16.55
C ARG A 30 20.75 15.30 15.18
N THR A 31 21.79 14.53 14.89
CA THR A 31 21.92 13.80 13.62
C THR A 31 20.85 12.72 13.50
N VAL A 32 20.71 11.88 14.51
CA VAL A 32 19.69 10.81 14.53
C VAL A 32 18.29 11.40 14.42
N VAL A 33 17.98 12.43 15.20
CA VAL A 33 16.68 13.11 15.16
C VAL A 33 16.43 13.72 13.77
N LYS A 34 17.43 14.34 13.15
CA LYS A 34 17.30 14.88 11.79
C LYS A 34 16.99 13.78 10.78
N TRP A 35 17.66 12.62 10.87
CA TRP A 35 17.41 11.48 9.99
C TRP A 35 16.01 10.89 10.18
N VAL A 36 15.59 10.70 11.43
CA VAL A 36 14.23 10.24 11.75
C VAL A 36 13.20 11.23 11.24
N ASN A 37 13.43 12.54 11.39
CA ASN A 37 12.53 13.57 10.92
C ASN A 37 12.47 13.63 9.39
N THR A 38 13.60 13.47 8.70
CA THR A 38 13.64 13.38 7.23
C THR A 38 12.88 12.15 6.75
N ALA A 39 13.09 10.99 7.36
CA ALA A 39 12.37 9.75 7.00
C ALA A 39 10.86 9.88 7.26
N LYS A 40 10.47 10.45 8.41
CA LYS A 40 9.08 10.75 8.74
C LYS A 40 8.47 11.73 7.73
N ASN A 41 9.18 12.78 7.36
CA ASN A 41 8.70 13.75 6.38
C ASN A 41 8.57 13.13 5.00
N MET A 42 9.51 12.29 4.58
CA MET A 42 9.43 11.55 3.31
C MET A 42 8.23 10.59 3.32
N ALA A 43 8.01 9.85 4.41
CA ALA A 43 6.82 9.00 4.56
C ALA A 43 5.52 9.82 4.53
N ASN A 44 5.50 11.02 5.14
CA ASN A 44 4.37 11.92 5.10
C ASN A 44 4.15 12.51 3.70
N SER A 45 5.21 12.89 2.98
CA SER A 45 5.13 13.39 1.61
C SER A 45 4.64 12.31 0.65
N VAL A 46 5.20 11.11 0.73
CA VAL A 46 4.72 9.94 -0.02
C VAL A 46 3.28 9.65 0.35
N LYS A 47 2.91 9.66 1.65
CA LYS A 47 1.50 9.54 2.07
C LYS A 47 0.63 10.65 1.49
N ASN A 48 1.10 11.89 1.38
CA ASN A 48 0.33 13.02 0.85
C ASN A 48 0.15 12.92 -0.66
N GLU A 49 1.19 12.55 -1.41
CA GLU A 49 1.16 12.30 -2.85
C GLU A 49 0.30 11.07 -3.17
N ILE A 50 0.44 10.01 -2.37
CA ILE A 50 -0.42 8.82 -2.43
C ILE A 50 -1.84 9.17 -2.02
N SER A 51 -2.10 9.97 -0.99
CA SER A 51 -3.47 10.37 -0.63
C SER A 51 -4.12 11.17 -1.76
N GLN A 52 -3.34 11.87 -2.56
CA GLN A 52 -3.85 12.63 -3.71
C GLN A 52 -4.26 11.74 -4.90
N GLU A 53 -3.86 10.46 -4.95
CA GLU A 53 -4.23 9.48 -5.99
C GLU A 53 -4.92 8.19 -5.46
N LEU A 54 -4.76 7.85 -4.18
CA LEU A 54 -5.21 6.63 -3.48
C LEU A 54 -6.16 6.93 -2.30
N GLU A 55 -6.68 8.16 -2.18
CA GLU A 55 -7.91 8.45 -1.39
C GLU A 55 -9.15 7.71 -1.94
N LEU A 56 -9.03 7.02 -3.08
CA LEU A 56 -10.09 6.14 -3.59
C LEU A 56 -10.06 4.72 -3.02
N HIS A 57 -9.00 4.27 -2.31
CA HIS A 57 -8.90 2.86 -1.89
C HIS A 57 -8.82 2.62 -0.37
N GLU A 58 -8.10 3.44 0.40
CA GLU A 58 -7.95 3.20 1.86
C GLU A 58 -8.98 3.93 2.75
N MET A 59 -9.55 5.04 2.27
CA MET A 59 -10.74 5.60 2.93
C MET A 59 -11.89 4.60 2.89
N ASN A 60 -11.96 3.80 1.82
CA ASN A 60 -13.01 2.81 1.62
C ASN A 60 -12.89 1.66 2.62
N GLU A 61 -11.71 1.08 2.89
CA GLU A 61 -11.61 -0.01 3.88
C GLU A 61 -11.99 0.43 5.30
N ASN A 62 -11.55 1.62 5.71
CA ASN A 62 -11.83 2.14 7.05
C ASN A 62 -13.27 2.65 7.18
N MET A 63 -13.86 3.22 6.12
CA MET A 63 -15.30 3.50 6.08
C MET A 63 -16.13 2.22 5.95
N LEU A 64 -15.76 1.24 5.12
CA LEU A 64 -16.46 -0.04 4.95
C LEU A 64 -16.51 -0.81 6.27
N LYS A 65 -15.41 -0.82 7.04
CA LYS A 65 -15.41 -1.43 8.38
C LYS A 65 -16.34 -0.70 9.34
N LYS A 66 -16.33 0.64 9.33
CA LYS A 66 -17.22 1.44 10.17
C LYS A 66 -18.69 1.33 9.76
N SER A 67 -19.00 1.45 8.47
CA SER A 67 -20.34 1.21 7.91
C SER A 67 -20.82 -0.20 8.19
N LYS A 68 -20.01 -1.26 8.00
CA LYS A 68 -20.43 -2.63 8.34
C LYS A 68 -20.79 -2.76 9.82
N GLN A 69 -19.99 -2.17 10.70
CA GLN A 69 -20.25 -2.18 12.14
C GLN A 69 -21.49 -1.35 12.51
N GLU A 70 -21.72 -0.25 11.80
CA GLU A 70 -22.90 0.62 11.95
C GLU A 70 -24.17 -0.04 11.37
N LEU A 71 -24.07 -0.78 10.27
CA LEU A 71 -25.12 -1.63 9.68
C LEU A 71 -25.49 -2.81 10.60
N GLU A 72 -24.51 -3.34 11.36
CA GLU A 72 -24.76 -4.35 12.38
C GLU A 72 -25.52 -3.79 13.59
N GLN A 73 -25.32 -2.51 13.90
CA GLN A 73 -25.90 -1.84 15.06
C GLN A 73 -27.23 -1.12 14.73
N LEU A 74 -27.44 -0.70 13.49
CA LEU A 74 -28.66 0.01 13.03
C LEU A 74 -29.57 -0.92 12.20
N ASN A 75 -30.44 -1.63 12.92
CA ASN A 75 -31.78 -2.09 12.51
C ASN A 75 -31.94 -3.23 11.45
N PRO A 76 -32.89 -4.16 11.72
CA PRO A 76 -33.25 -5.25 10.79
C PRO A 76 -33.81 -4.79 9.44
N ASN A 77 -34.33 -3.56 9.36
CA ASN A 77 -34.87 -2.98 8.12
C ASN A 77 -33.80 -2.78 7.04
N LEU A 78 -32.55 -2.55 7.42
CA LEU A 78 -31.48 -2.32 6.44
C LEU A 78 -30.86 -3.63 5.93
N LYS A 79 -30.89 -4.69 6.75
CA LYS A 79 -30.56 -6.06 6.30
C LYS A 79 -31.53 -6.53 5.21
N ALA A 80 -32.82 -6.24 5.37
CA ALA A 80 -33.84 -6.58 4.37
C ALA A 80 -33.55 -5.92 3.01
N SER A 81 -33.18 -4.63 2.99
CA SER A 81 -32.83 -3.93 1.75
C SER A 81 -31.54 -4.45 1.10
N ILE A 82 -30.55 -4.88 1.90
CA ILE A 82 -29.31 -5.47 1.36
C ILE A 82 -29.55 -6.87 0.79
N ASP A 83 -30.41 -7.67 1.40
CA ASP A 83 -30.78 -9.00 0.89
C ASP A 83 -31.59 -8.90 -0.41
N GLU A 84 -32.51 -7.95 -0.51
CA GLU A 84 -33.26 -7.68 -1.73
C GLU A 84 -32.32 -7.23 -2.88
N MET A 85 -31.36 -6.35 -2.56
CA MET A 85 -30.34 -5.91 -3.53
C MET A 85 -29.40 -7.04 -3.96
N LYS A 86 -29.04 -7.96 -3.04
CA LYS A 86 -28.27 -9.18 -3.38
C LYS A 86 -29.04 -10.05 -4.36
N GLN A 87 -30.33 -10.24 -4.12
CA GLN A 87 -31.19 -11.07 -4.96
C GLN A 87 -31.35 -10.49 -6.38
N ASP A 88 -31.42 -9.18 -6.51
CA ASP A 88 -31.48 -8.52 -7.83
C ASP A 88 -30.15 -8.59 -8.58
N VAL A 89 -29.03 -8.40 -7.88
CA VAL A 89 -27.68 -8.53 -8.49
C VAL A 89 -27.41 -9.97 -8.93
N GLU A 90 -27.90 -10.96 -8.19
CA GLU A 90 -27.72 -12.38 -8.53
C GLU A 90 -28.53 -12.78 -9.79
N GLN A 91 -29.73 -12.22 -9.96
CA GLN A 91 -30.52 -12.39 -11.18
C GLN A 91 -29.88 -11.74 -12.41
N LEU A 92 -29.19 -10.62 -12.24
CA LEU A 92 -28.49 -9.93 -13.33
C LEU A 92 -27.13 -10.57 -13.68
N THR A 93 -26.50 -11.29 -12.76
CA THR A 93 -25.21 -11.97 -12.99
C THR A 93 -25.37 -13.39 -13.56
N GLN A 94 -26.50 -14.06 -13.34
CA GLN A 94 -26.85 -15.34 -13.97
C GLN A 94 -26.73 -15.37 -15.50
N PRO A 95 -27.25 -14.39 -16.27
CA PRO A 95 -27.10 -14.41 -17.72
C PRO A 95 -25.64 -14.23 -18.16
N TYR A 96 -24.79 -13.57 -17.38
CA TYR A 96 -23.39 -13.36 -17.77
C TYR A 96 -22.49 -14.57 -17.46
N LYS A 97 -22.75 -15.27 -16.35
CA LYS A 97 -21.97 -16.45 -15.94
C LYS A 97 -21.95 -17.56 -17.01
N ASN A 98 -23.08 -17.81 -17.65
CA ASN A 98 -23.19 -18.84 -18.69
C ASN A 98 -22.40 -18.47 -19.97
N ASN A 99 -22.30 -17.18 -20.30
CA ASN A 99 -21.54 -16.70 -21.46
C ASN A 99 -20.03 -16.80 -21.25
N VAL A 100 -19.56 -16.66 -20.00
CA VAL A 100 -18.13 -16.78 -19.67
C VAL A 100 -17.67 -18.24 -19.83
N ASP A 101 -18.48 -19.20 -19.42
CA ASP A 101 -18.15 -20.63 -19.54
C ASP A 101 -18.07 -21.08 -21.01
N ASP A 102 -18.92 -20.55 -21.90
CA ASP A 102 -18.85 -20.82 -23.35
C ASP A 102 -17.61 -20.20 -24.02
N ILE A 103 -17.22 -18.99 -23.61
CA ILE A 103 -16.00 -18.33 -24.11
C ILE A 103 -14.75 -19.11 -23.66
N ILE A 104 -14.69 -19.55 -22.39
CA ILE A 104 -13.57 -20.34 -21.86
C ILE A 104 -13.43 -21.68 -22.60
N LYS A 105 -14.55 -22.28 -23.00
CA LYS A 105 -14.56 -23.51 -23.80
C LYS A 105 -14.02 -23.29 -25.21
N SER A 106 -14.37 -22.16 -25.84
CA SER A 106 -13.87 -21.78 -27.17
C SER A 106 -12.36 -21.48 -27.20
N VAL A 107 -11.76 -21.07 -26.08
CA VAL A 107 -10.32 -20.76 -25.98
C VAL A 107 -9.46 -22.01 -25.81
N LYS A 108 -10.04 -23.15 -25.39
CA LYS A 108 -9.28 -24.37 -25.07
C LYS A 108 -8.92 -25.24 -26.28
N GLU A 109 -9.39 -24.93 -27.49
CA GLU A 109 -9.20 -25.75 -28.70
C GLU A 109 -8.31 -25.11 -29.79
N THR A 110 -7.19 -24.46 -29.45
CA THR A 110 -6.19 -24.06 -30.48
C THR A 110 -4.75 -24.25 -29.99
N PRO A 111 -3.93 -25.13 -30.61
CA PRO A 111 -2.53 -25.32 -30.25
C PRO A 111 -1.57 -24.40 -31.05
N THR A 112 -0.66 -23.76 -30.30
CA THR A 112 0.74 -23.38 -30.63
C THR A 112 1.02 -22.43 -31.81
N GLN A 113 1.71 -21.29 -31.56
CA GLN A 113 3.05 -20.98 -32.11
C GLN A 113 3.60 -19.59 -31.68
N SER A 114 4.73 -19.65 -30.95
CA SER A 114 6.02 -18.98 -31.21
C SER A 114 6.09 -17.52 -31.65
N ILE A 115 6.73 -16.65 -30.85
CA ILE A 115 7.59 -15.56 -31.37
C ILE A 115 8.84 -15.38 -30.49
N THR A 116 9.97 -15.89 -30.99
CA THR A 116 11.34 -15.36 -30.76
C THR A 116 11.94 -15.09 -32.14
N ASN A 117 12.83 -14.10 -32.21
CA ASN A 117 13.62 -13.62 -33.37
C ASN A 117 12.87 -12.55 -34.18
N ASP A 118 13.45 -11.51 -34.75
CA ASP A 118 14.80 -10.94 -34.86
C ASP A 118 14.60 -9.69 -35.75
N SER A 119 15.38 -8.61 -35.57
CA SER A 119 15.94 -7.76 -36.66
C SER A 119 16.34 -6.35 -36.17
N THR A 120 17.66 -6.15 -36.04
CA THR A 120 18.33 -4.87 -36.35
C THR A 120 18.59 -4.88 -37.87
N PRO A 121 18.44 -3.76 -38.60
CA PRO A 121 19.66 -3.10 -39.07
C PRO A 121 19.58 -1.56 -39.22
N GLU A 122 20.78 -0.97 -39.23
CA GLU A 122 21.15 0.14 -40.13
C GLU A 122 20.93 1.62 -39.71
N LYS A 123 22.03 2.28 -39.29
CA LYS A 123 22.57 3.51 -39.93
C LYS A 123 23.94 3.82 -39.31
N SER A 124 25.05 3.56 -39.99
CA SER A 124 25.66 4.38 -41.06
C SER A 124 26.06 5.79 -40.60
N SER A 125 27.35 5.89 -40.27
CA SER A 125 28.36 6.86 -40.73
C SER A 125 28.17 8.37 -40.59
N ALA A 126 29.31 8.99 -40.27
CA ALA A 126 29.77 10.36 -40.53
C ALA A 126 29.85 11.34 -39.36
N GLN A 127 30.98 12.08 -39.40
CA GLN A 127 31.30 13.39 -38.80
C GLN A 127 32.17 13.30 -37.53
N ASP A 128 33.51 13.36 -37.59
CA ASP A 128 34.44 14.32 -38.21
C ASP A 128 34.27 15.75 -37.66
N LYS A 129 34.81 16.01 -36.46
CA LYS A 129 35.87 16.99 -36.15
C LYS A 129 36.16 17.06 -34.65
#